data_AF-A0A5S4YTL3-F1
#
_entry.id   AF-A0A5S4YTL3-F1
#
_cell.length_a   1.000
_cell.length_b   1.000
_cell.length_c   1.000
_cell.angle_alpha   90.00
_cell.angle_beta   90.00
_cell.angle_gamma   90.00
#
_symmetry.space_group_name_H-M   'P 1'
#
loop_
_entity.id
_entity.type
_entity.pdbx_description
1 polymer ?
#
loop_
_entity_poly.entity_id
_entity_poly.type
_entity_poly.pdbx_seq_one_letter_code
_entity_poly.pdbx_strand_id
1 'polypeptide(L)' 'MRTIGIAVFVIFCLAIVYVTVVLHGDHSQIKQIREECRRIHSEAAKVAECVVDSTLRRARQPQLP' A
#
# COMPACT_ATOMS: atom_id res chain seq x y z
N MET A 1 3.99 -38.06 -3.24
CA MET A 1 4.93 -37.29 -2.40
C MET A 1 5.54 -36.08 -3.11
N ARG A 2 6.03 -36.19 -4.36
CA ARG A 2 6.63 -35.04 -5.09
C ARG A 2 5.65 -33.93 -5.50
N THR A 3 4.43 -34.27 -5.91
CA THR A 3 3.39 -33.31 -6.32
C THR A 3 2.90 -32.42 -5.18
N ILE A 4 2.87 -32.94 -3.95
CA ILE A 4 2.48 -32.18 -2.76
C ILE A 4 3.52 -31.08 -2.49
N GLY A 5 4.81 -31.39 -2.64
CA GLY A 5 5.88 -30.40 -2.49
C GLY A 5 5.81 -29.28 -3.53
N ILE A 6 5.45 -29.61 -4.78
CA ILE A 6 5.29 -28.61 -5.86
C ILE A 6 4.11 -27.68 -5.57
N ALA A 7 2.97 -28.23 -5.12
CA ALA A 7 1.80 -27.43 -4.79
C ALA A 7 2.08 -26.43 -3.66
N VAL A 8 2.76 -26.87 -2.58
CA VAL A 8 3.16 -25.99 -1.47
C VAL A 8 4.12 -24.89 -1.95
N PHE A 9 5.09 -25.23 -2.81
CA PHE A 9 6.02 -24.26 -3.37
C PHE A 9 5.32 -23.19 -4.21
N VAL A 10 4.38 -23.58 -5.07
CA VAL A 10 3.60 -22.64 -5.88
C VAL A 10 2.75 -21.71 -5.00
N ILE A 11 2.07 -22.25 -3.98
CA ILE A 11 1.28 -21.45 -3.03
C ILE A 11 2.17 -20.45 -2.30
N PHE A 12 3.35 -20.86 -1.85
CA PHE A 12 4.31 -19.99 -1.18
C PHE A 12 4.81 -18.86 -2.09
N CYS A 13 5.17 -19.18 -3.34
CA CYS A 13 5.56 -18.16 -4.32
C CYS A 13 4.44 -17.16 -4.62
N LEU A 14 3.20 -17.63 -4.77
CA LEU A 14 2.04 -16.76 -4.99
C LEU A 14 1.77 -15.84 -3.79
N ALA A 15 1.93 -16.34 -2.56
CA ALA A 15 1.78 -15.53 -1.35
C ALA A 15 2.81 -14.40 -1.29
N ILE A 16 4.08 -14.66 -1.66
CA ILE A 16 5.13 -13.63 -1.71
C ILE A 16 4.80 -12.57 -2.76
N VAL A 17 4.39 -12.98 -3.96
CA VAL A 17 4.01 -12.05 -5.04
C VAL A 17 2.82 -11.20 -4.60
N TYR A 18 1.81 -11.81 -3.97
CA TYR A 18 0.64 -11.09 -3.46
C TYR A 18 1.03 -10.04 -2.41
N VAL A 19 1.84 -10.43 -1.42
CA VAL A 19 2.35 -9.50 -0.39
C VAL A 19 3.13 -8.37 -1.03
N THR A 20 4.00 -8.67 -2.01
CA THR A 20 4.79 -7.67 -2.70
C THR A 20 3.91 -6.70 -3.49
N VAL A 21 2.91 -7.20 -4.22
CA VAL A 21 1.96 -6.39 -5.00
C VAL A 21 1.09 -5.52 -4.10
N VAL A 22 0.57 -6.06 -2.99
CA VAL A 22 -0.21 -5.30 -2.01
C VAL A 22 0.65 -4.21 -1.37
N LEU A 23 1.86 -4.55 -0.90
CA LEU A 23 2.79 -3.54 -0.38
C LEU A 23 3.15 -2.48 -1.42
N HIS A 24 3.35 -2.87 -2.69
CA HIS A 24 3.68 -1.92 -3.76
C HIS A 24 2.51 -0.99 -4.07
N GLY A 25 1.27 -1.52 -4.06
CA GLY A 25 0.05 -0.74 -4.23
C GLY A 25 -0.12 0.29 -3.12
N ASP A 26 0.11 -0.09 -1.87
CA ASP A 26 0.07 0.83 -0.73
C ASP A 26 1.20 1.87 -0.78
N HIS A 27 2.42 1.46 -1.15
CA HIS A 27 3.53 2.39 -1.32
C HIS A 27 3.32 3.40 -2.45
N SER A 28 2.69 2.96 -3.55
CA SER A 28 2.36 3.85 -4.67
C SER A 28 1.32 4.89 -4.26
N GLN A 29 0.26 4.48 -3.55
CA GLN A 29 -0.75 5.42 -3.05
C GLN A 29 -0.18 6.42 -2.04
N ILE A 30 0.61 5.96 -1.07
CA ILE A 30 1.20 6.86 -0.07
C ILE A 30 2.19 7.83 -0.71
N LYS A 31 2.97 7.38 -1.71
CA LYS A 31 3.85 8.28 -2.48
C LYS A 31 3.05 9.33 -3.25
N GLN A 32 1.98 8.92 -3.92
CA GLN A 32 1.16 9.82 -4.72
C GLN A 32 0.50 10.90 -3.85
N ILE A 33 -0.09 10.50 -2.72
CA ILE A 33 -0.68 11.44 -1.74
C ILE A 33 0.39 12.41 -1.22
N ARG A 34 1.59 11.90 -0.90
CA ARG A 34 2.69 12.75 -0.43
C ARG A 34 3.12 13.76 -1.49
N GLU A 35 3.24 13.34 -2.75
CA GLU A 35 3.60 14.24 -3.86
C GLU A 35 2.52 15.29 -4.13
N GLU A 36 1.25 14.91 -4.04
CA GLU A 36 0.11 15.80 -4.21
C GLU A 36 0.04 16.85 -3.09
N CYS A 37 0.16 16.43 -1.82
CA CYS A 37 0.26 17.34 -0.67
C CYS A 37 1.51 18.23 -0.77
N ARG A 38 2.65 17.73 -1.29
CA ARG A 38 3.88 18.53 -1.49
C ARG A 38 3.73 19.59 -2.57
N ARG A 39 2.89 19.37 -3.59
CA ARG A 39 2.59 20.41 -4.59
C ARG A 39 1.75 21.55 -4.01
N ILE A 40 0.85 21.23 -3.08
CA ILE A 40 -0.07 22.21 -2.49
C ILE A 40 0.59 22.94 -1.31
N HIS A 41 1.41 22.24 -0.53
CA HIS A 41 2.06 22.76 0.66
C HIS A 41 3.58 22.74 0.51
N SER A 42 4.20 23.92 0.53
CA SER A 42 5.66 24.08 0.50
C SER A 42 6.32 23.75 1.86
N GLU A 43 5.57 23.91 2.95
CA GLU A 43 6.04 23.66 4.31
C GLU A 43 5.92 22.17 4.68
N ALA A 44 7.03 21.56 5.11
CA ALA A 44 7.08 20.13 5.46
C ALA A 44 6.07 19.73 6.54
N ALA A 45 5.77 20.62 7.50
CA ALA A 45 4.78 20.39 8.55
C ALA A 45 3.35 20.23 7.97
N LYS A 46 2.96 21.10 7.04
CA LYS A 46 1.65 21.05 6.36
C LYS A 46 1.53 19.86 5.41
N VAL A 47 2.64 19.44 4.79
CA VAL A 47 2.67 18.20 3.99
C VAL A 47 2.42 16.97 4.86
N ALA A 48 3.06 16.89 6.04
CA ALA A 48 2.87 15.77 6.96
C ALA A 48 1.42 15.71 7.47
N GLU A 49 0.84 16.85 7.85
CA GLU A 49 -0.55 16.95 8.30
C GLU A 49 -1.54 16.54 7.19
N CYS A 50 -1.33 17.03 5.95
CA CYS A 50 -2.13 16.67 4.79
C CYS A 50 -2.05 15.17 4.46
N VAL A 51 -0.86 14.55 4.52
CA VAL A 51 -0.68 13.11 4.29
C VAL A 51 -1.38 12.29 5.38
N VAL A 52 -1.27 12.70 6.64
CA VAL A 52 -1.92 12.01 7.76
C VAL A 52 -3.44 12.12 7.65
N ASP A 53 -3.99 13.31 7.37
CA ASP A 53 -5.44 13.49 7.22
C ASP A 53 -5.99 12.64 6.07
N SER A 54 -5.35 12.67 4.91
CA SER A 54 -5.78 11.90 3.74
C SER A 54 -5.59 10.39 3.90
N THR A 55 -4.54 9.92 4.57
CA THR A 55 -4.39 8.49 4.91
C THR A 55 -5.40 8.04 5.98
N LEU A 56 -5.68 8.86 6.98
CA LEU A 56 -6.64 8.57 8.04
C LEU A 56 -8.08 8.56 7.50
N ARG A 57 -8.42 9.48 6.59
CA ARG A 57 -9.70 9.50 5.90
C ARG A 57 -9.90 8.26 5.02
N ARG A 58 -8.83 7.75 4.41
CA ARG A 58 -8.85 6.52 3.61
C ARG A 58 -8.93 5.27 4.47
N ALA A 59 -8.26 5.22 5.62
CA ALA A 59 -8.41 4.15 6.60
C ALA A 59 -9.82 4.13 7.22
N ARG A 60 -10.46 5.31 7.33
CA ARG A 60 -11.83 5.48 7.82
C ARG A 60 -12.90 5.25 6.76
N GLN A 61 -12.55 5.20 5.48
CA GLN A 61 -13.38 4.61 4.44
C GLN A 61 -13.03 3.12 4.38
N PRO A 62 -13.74 2.25 5.11
CA PRO A 62 -13.63 0.83 4.82
C PRO A 62 -14.01 0.68 3.34
N GLN A 63 -13.05 0.22 2.54
CA GLN A 63 -13.36 -0.34 1.23
C GLN A 63 -14.26 -1.54 1.50
N LEU A 64 -15.57 -1.33 1.63
CA LEU A 64 -16.54 -2.41 1.60
C LEU A 64 -16.58 -2.91 0.15
N PRO A 65 -16.24 -4.17 -0.12
CA PRO A 65 -16.69 -4.86 -1.33
C PRO A 65 -18.22 -5.02 -1.33
#